data_AF-A0A3S4KGZ8-F1
#
_entry.id   AF-A0A3S4KGZ8-F1
#
_cell.length_a   1.000
_cell.length_b   1.000
_cell.length_c   1.000
_cell.angle_alpha   90.00
_cell.angle_beta   90.00
_cell.angle_gamma   90.00
#
_symmetry.space_group_name_H-M   'P 1'
#
loop_
_entity.id
_entity.type
_entity.pdbx_description
1 polymer ?
#
loop_
_entity_poly.entity_id
_entity_poly.type
_entity_poly.pdbx_seq_one_letter_code
_entity_poly.pdbx_strand_id
1 'polypeptide(L)'
;MPGKRSVAVSSRRGPIITAGDEHSEYWDHLWIYFIPRPYWIDWLKWDQTTHGIGKTTINDPDQLQQLRDLFYEVIRHHSASVPLSEALAMNALERLILRCFQQQPISNPPCPRPTD
;
A
#
# COMPACT_ATOMS: atom_id res chain seq x y z
N MET A 1 18.26 -15.93 -6.13
CA MET A 1 16.82 -15.73 -6.45
C MET A 1 16.38 -14.46 -5.75
N PRO A 2 15.94 -13.40 -6.44
CA PRO A 2 15.46 -12.22 -5.74
C PRO A 2 14.17 -12.61 -4.99
N GLY A 3 14.17 -12.38 -3.67
CA GLY A 3 13.02 -12.63 -2.81
C GLY A 3 11.80 -11.86 -3.30
N LYS A 4 10.62 -12.50 -3.27
CA LYS A 4 9.38 -11.87 -3.73
C LYS A 4 8.92 -10.89 -2.66
N ARG A 5 8.94 -9.60 -3.02
CA ARG A 5 8.52 -8.51 -2.15
C ARG A 5 7.07 -8.11 -2.43
N SER A 6 6.23 -8.12 -1.40
CA SER A 6 4.79 -7.96 -1.53
C SER A 6 4.22 -7.00 -0.48
N VAL A 7 3.21 -6.23 -0.89
CA VAL A 7 2.34 -5.45 0.00
C VAL A 7 0.99 -6.15 0.03
N ALA A 8 0.34 -6.23 1.19
CA ALA A 8 -0.97 -6.83 1.32
C ALA A 8 -1.94 -5.90 2.06
N VAL A 9 -3.21 -5.90 1.67
CA VAL A 9 -4.30 -5.14 2.30
C VAL A 9 -5.41 -6.10 2.73
N SER A 10 -5.73 -6.17 4.02
CA SER A 10 -6.84 -7.01 4.53
C SER A 10 -8.00 -6.16 5.04
N SER A 11 -9.25 -6.51 4.71
CA SER A 11 -10.46 -5.78 5.19
C SER A 11 -11.27 -6.52 6.27
N ARG A 12 -10.84 -7.72 6.73
CA ARG A 12 -11.70 -8.61 7.57
C ARG A 12 -12.05 -8.07 8.97
N ARG A 13 -11.25 -7.16 9.55
CA ARG A 13 -11.48 -6.56 10.88
C ARG A 13 -11.23 -5.04 10.90
N GLY A 14 -11.19 -4.42 9.71
CA GLY A 14 -10.62 -3.09 9.44
C GLY A 14 -9.46 -3.21 8.43
N PRO A 15 -9.23 -2.19 7.58
CA PRO A 15 -8.17 -2.26 6.58
C PRO A 15 -6.79 -2.23 7.24
N ILE A 16 -5.97 -3.23 6.92
CA ILE A 16 -4.59 -3.35 7.36
C ILE A 16 -3.70 -3.39 6.14
N ILE A 17 -2.66 -2.57 6.06
CA ILE A 17 -1.62 -2.70 5.03
C ILE A 17 -0.37 -3.32 5.66
N THR A 18 0.13 -4.41 5.08
CA THR A 18 1.38 -5.08 5.50
C THR A 18 2.39 -5.09 4.37
N ALA A 19 3.67 -4.78 4.64
CA ALA A 19 4.75 -4.80 3.64
C ALA A 19 5.79 -5.91 3.90
N GLY A 20 6.24 -6.58 2.83
CA GLY A 20 6.93 -7.86 2.97
C GLY A 20 7.94 -8.40 1.95
N ASP A 21 8.83 -9.34 2.32
CA ASP A 21 9.74 -10.16 1.49
C ASP A 21 9.83 -11.64 1.94
N GLU A 22 9.01 -12.55 1.37
CA GLU A 22 8.80 -13.96 1.82
C GLU A 22 10.06 -14.82 2.04
N HIS A 23 11.27 -14.37 1.67
CA HIS A 23 12.53 -15.12 1.74
C HIS A 23 13.63 -14.48 2.63
N SER A 24 13.36 -13.41 3.39
CA SER A 24 14.37 -12.77 4.24
C SER A 24 14.28 -13.18 5.72
N GLU A 25 15.39 -13.62 6.33
CA GLU A 25 15.52 -13.91 7.77
C GLU A 25 15.42 -12.65 8.65
N TYR A 26 15.70 -11.47 8.08
CA TYR A 26 15.60 -10.19 8.77
C TYR A 26 14.52 -9.37 8.09
N TRP A 27 13.43 -9.12 8.78
CA TRP A 27 12.30 -8.46 8.17
C TRP A 27 11.48 -7.65 9.15
N ASP A 28 11.48 -6.34 8.90
CA ASP A 28 10.56 -5.38 9.49
C ASP A 28 9.14 -5.56 8.93
N HIS A 29 8.33 -6.40 9.59
CA HIS A 29 6.91 -6.49 9.28
C HIS A 29 6.21 -5.21 9.74
N LEU A 30 6.01 -4.28 8.80
CA LEU A 30 5.25 -3.05 9.06
C LEU A 30 3.77 -3.29 8.79
N TRP A 31 2.92 -2.77 9.67
CA TRP A 31 1.47 -2.96 9.68
C TRP A 31 0.82 -1.63 10.10
N ILE A 32 -0.16 -1.16 9.33
CA ILE A 32 -0.91 0.06 9.62
C ILE A 32 -2.39 -0.29 9.66
N TYR A 33 -3.06 -0.01 10.79
CA TYR A 33 -4.52 0.03 10.86
C TYR A 33 -5.01 1.44 10.64
N PHE A 34 -6.08 1.56 9.88
CA PHE A 34 -6.70 2.86 9.64
C PHE A 34 -8.20 2.69 9.40
N ILE A 35 -8.92 3.80 9.51
CA ILE A 35 -10.30 3.90 9.05
C ILE A 35 -10.23 4.54 7.66
N PRO A 36 -10.66 3.84 6.59
CA PRO A 36 -10.55 4.35 5.24
C PRO A 36 -11.54 5.50 5.03
N ARG A 37 -11.14 6.50 4.24
CA ARG A 37 -12.10 7.49 3.75
C ARG A 37 -13.05 6.82 2.75
N PRO A 38 -14.32 7.26 2.63
CA PRO A 38 -15.31 6.58 1.79
C PRO A 38 -14.86 6.37 0.34
N TYR A 39 -14.11 7.32 -0.23
CA TYR A 39 -13.61 7.23 -1.60
C TYR A 39 -12.38 6.32 -1.76
N TRP A 40 -11.71 5.91 -0.68
CA TRP A 40 -10.60 4.94 -0.75
C TRP A 40 -11.08 3.52 -1.00
N ILE A 41 -12.36 3.23 -0.73
CA ILE A 41 -12.91 1.89 -0.84
C ILE A 41 -12.72 1.31 -2.24
N ASP A 42 -12.81 2.14 -3.29
CA ASP A 42 -12.59 1.69 -4.66
C ASP A 42 -11.11 1.35 -4.94
N TRP A 43 -10.16 2.07 -4.35
CA TRP A 43 -8.72 1.80 -4.49
C TRP A 43 -8.23 0.62 -3.64
N LEU A 44 -9.04 0.19 -2.67
CA LEU A 44 -8.77 -0.98 -1.84
C LEU A 44 -9.33 -2.28 -2.45
N LYS A 45 -10.01 -2.19 -3.60
CA LYS A 45 -10.39 -3.36 -4.42
C LYS A 45 -9.17 -3.75 -5.26
N TRP A 46 -8.45 -4.78 -4.81
CA TRP A 46 -7.23 -5.24 -5.47
C TRP A 46 -7.48 -6.49 -6.32
N ASP A 47 -6.61 -6.70 -7.31
CA ASP A 47 -6.73 -7.76 -8.33
C ASP A 47 -6.68 -9.14 -7.69
N GLN A 48 -5.70 -9.36 -6.81
CA GLN A 48 -5.46 -10.62 -6.16
C GLN A 48 -5.95 -10.55 -4.72
N THR A 49 -7.19 -10.99 -4.49
CA THR A 49 -7.74 -11.12 -3.15
C THR A 49 -7.75 -12.59 -2.72
N THR A 50 -6.85 -12.94 -1.81
CA THR A 50 -6.86 -14.27 -1.16
C THR A 50 -7.48 -14.10 0.20
N HIS A 51 -8.62 -14.76 0.45
CA HIS A 51 -9.29 -14.70 1.75
C HIS A 51 -9.69 -13.27 2.16
N GLY A 52 -9.99 -12.36 1.22
CA GLY A 52 -10.27 -10.96 1.54
C GLY A 52 -9.04 -10.13 1.92
N ILE A 53 -7.85 -10.63 1.56
CA ILE A 53 -6.57 -9.93 1.62
C ILE A 53 -6.12 -9.68 0.19
N GLY A 54 -6.14 -8.42 -0.25
CA GLY A 54 -5.49 -7.97 -1.47
C GLY A 54 -3.98 -8.12 -1.35
N LYS A 55 -3.30 -8.64 -2.38
CA LYS A 55 -1.83 -8.65 -2.44
C LYS A 55 -1.34 -7.98 -3.72
N THR A 56 -0.30 -7.17 -3.59
CA THR A 56 0.43 -6.53 -4.69
C THR A 56 1.88 -6.96 -4.60
N THR A 57 2.42 -7.57 -5.65
CA THR A 57 3.86 -7.89 -5.73
C THR A 57 4.55 -6.77 -6.47
N ILE A 58 5.65 -6.26 -5.92
CA ILE A 58 6.41 -5.16 -6.50
C ILE A 58 7.77 -5.68 -6.90
N ASN A 59 8.01 -5.66 -8.21
CA ASN A 59 9.25 -6.17 -8.80
C ASN A 59 10.31 -5.07 -8.96
N ASP A 60 9.88 -3.80 -9.02
CA ASP A 60 10.77 -2.65 -9.16
C ASP A 60 11.32 -2.23 -7.78
N PRO A 61 12.65 -2.30 -7.57
CA PRO A 61 13.27 -1.92 -6.30
C PRO A 61 13.09 -0.42 -5.96
N ASP A 62 13.02 0.47 -6.94
CA ASP A 62 12.86 1.90 -6.71
C ASP A 62 11.44 2.21 -6.24
N GLN A 63 10.43 1.58 -6.86
CA GLN A 63 9.03 1.69 -6.42
C GLN A 63 8.85 1.14 -5.00
N LEU A 64 9.52 0.02 -4.70
CA LEU A 64 9.50 -0.53 -3.35
C LEU A 64 10.12 0.44 -2.34
N GLN A 65 11.27 1.03 -2.64
CA GLN A 65 11.90 2.00 -1.74
C GLN A 65 10.98 3.19 -1.49
N GLN A 66 10.34 3.72 -2.53
CA GLN A 66 9.35 4.80 -2.38
C GLN A 66 8.17 4.41 -1.48
N LEU A 67 7.66 3.18 -1.60
CA LEU A 67 6.60 2.70 -0.71
C LEU A 67 7.08 2.55 0.73
N ARG A 68 8.30 2.06 0.95
CA ARG A 68 8.89 1.98 2.29
C ARG A 68 9.02 3.37 2.90
N ASP A 69 9.50 4.34 2.14
CA ASP A 69 9.63 5.72 2.60
C ASP A 69 8.26 6.31 2.99
N LEU A 70 7.22 6.04 2.19
CA LEU A 70 5.83 6.42 2.52
C LEU A 70 5.34 5.73 3.80
N PHE A 71 5.65 4.45 4.01
CA PHE A 71 5.32 3.74 5.25
C PHE A 71 5.95 4.41 6.47
N TYR A 72 7.26 4.72 6.40
CA TYR A 72 7.95 5.42 7.48
C TYR A 72 7.40 6.84 7.67
N GLU A 73 7.00 7.51 6.60
CA GLU A 73 6.37 8.83 6.67
C GLU A 73 5.03 8.78 7.42
N VAL A 74 4.19 7.76 7.17
CA VAL A 74 2.95 7.55 7.94
C VAL A 74 3.25 7.33 9.42
N ILE A 75 4.21 6.46 9.76
CA ILE A 75 4.58 6.17 11.15
C ILE A 75 5.12 7.43 11.85
N ARG A 76 5.98 8.19 11.16
CA ARG A 76 6.56 9.44 11.66
C ARG A 76 5.49 10.50 11.92
N HIS A 77 4.55 10.69 11.00
CA HIS A 77 3.46 11.64 11.21
C HIS A 77 2.48 11.18 12.29
N HIS A 78 2.14 9.89 12.35
CA HIS A 78 1.25 9.36 13.38
C HIS A 78 1.86 9.47 14.80
N SER A 79 3.17 9.30 14.93
CA SER A 79 3.88 9.47 16.20
C SER A 79 4.09 10.93 16.60
N ALA A 80 3.98 11.87 15.66
CA ALA A 80 4.12 13.28 15.95
C ALA A 80 2.85 13.83 16.63
N SER A 81 2.99 14.42 17.81
CA SER A 81 1.88 15.06 18.54
C SER A 81 1.71 16.55 18.17
N VAL A 82 1.90 16.88 16.89
CA VAL A 82 1.76 18.26 16.38
C VAL A 82 0.40 18.44 15.70
N PRO A 83 -0.14 19.68 15.64
CA PRO A 83 -1.33 19.94 14.84
C PRO A 83 -1.17 19.45 13.39
N LEU A 84 -2.24 18.89 12.81
CA LEU A 84 -2.29 18.32 11.46
C LEU A 84 -1.48 17.03 11.24
N SER A 85 -0.81 16.49 12.26
CA SER A 85 -0.02 15.26 12.12
C SER A 85 -0.84 14.07 11.62
N GLU A 86 -2.06 13.91 12.13
CA GLU A 86 -3.01 12.91 11.67
C GLU A 86 -3.41 13.12 10.20
N ALA A 87 -3.67 14.37 9.79
CA ALA A 87 -4.01 14.68 8.41
C ALA A 87 -2.84 14.38 7.44
N LEU A 88 -1.60 14.64 7.87
CA LEU A 88 -0.39 14.30 7.12
C LEU A 88 -0.17 12.79 7.04
N ALA A 89 -0.38 12.06 8.14
CA ALA A 89 -0.32 10.60 8.16
C ALA A 89 -1.35 10.00 7.20
N MET A 90 -2.59 10.50 7.22
CA MET A 90 -3.64 10.07 6.30
C MET A 90 -3.33 10.41 4.84
N ASN A 91 -2.67 11.54 4.56
CA ASN A 91 -2.26 11.87 3.20
C ASN A 91 -1.12 10.98 2.69
N ALA A 92 -0.12 10.68 3.54
CA ALA A 92 0.95 9.74 3.19
C ALA A 92 0.38 8.33 2.94
N LEU A 93 -0.58 7.90 3.75
CA LEU A 93 -1.28 6.63 3.58
C LEU A 93 -2.10 6.60 2.29
N GLU A 94 -2.76 7.69 1.92
CA GLU A 94 -3.47 7.83 0.66
C GLU A 94 -2.52 7.63 -0.54
N ARG A 95 -1.36 8.30 -0.52
CA ARG A 95 -0.34 8.15 -1.57
C ARG A 95 0.14 6.71 -1.67
N LEU A 96 0.33 6.04 -0.55
CA LEU A 96 0.73 4.64 -0.49
C LEU A 96 -0.33 3.73 -1.15
N ILE A 97 -1.61 3.90 -0.80
CA ILE A 97 -2.72 3.15 -1.40
C ILE A 97 -2.77 3.38 -2.92
N LEU A 98 -2.69 4.64 -3.36
CA LEU A 98 -2.70 4.99 -4.77
C LEU A 98 -1.53 4.38 -5.54
N ARG A 99 -0.32 4.39 -4.96
CA ARG A 99 0.86 3.75 -5.56
C ARG A 99 0.67 2.25 -5.69
N CYS A 100 0.13 1.57 -4.68
CA CYS A 100 -0.20 0.16 -4.78
C CYS A 100 -1.26 -0.10 -5.86
N PHE A 101 -2.32 0.71 -5.91
CA PHE A 101 -3.40 0.59 -6.90
C PHE A 101 -2.91 0.81 -8.33
N GLN A 102 -1.93 1.70 -8.56
CA GLN A 102 -1.27 1.87 -9.86
C GLN A 102 -0.55 0.60 -10.35
N GLN A 103 -0.14 -0.29 -9.44
CA GLN A 103 0.48 -1.57 -9.76
C GLN A 103 -0.55 -2.70 -9.97
N GLN A 104 -1.85 -2.38 -10.01
CA GLN A 104 -2.95 -3.34 -10.20
C GLN A 104 -3.54 -3.19 -11.61
N PRO A 105 -3.03 -3.91 -12.63
CA PRO A 105 -3.45 -3.73 -14.01
C PRO A 105 -4.90 -4.14 -14.30
N ILE A 106 -5.53 -4.97 -13.48
CA ILE A 106 -6.92 -5.41 -13.70
C ILE A 106 -7.90 -4.38 -13.09
N SER A 107 -7.62 -3.90 -11.88
CA SER A 107 -8.46 -2.92 -11.18
C SER A 107 -8.23 -1.50 -11.67
N ASN A 108 -7.02 -1.21 -12.19
CA ASN A 108 -6.66 0.05 -12.82
C ASN A 108 -6.13 -0.20 -14.25
N PRO A 109 -7.01 -0.54 -15.21
CA PRO A 109 -6.58 -0.75 -16.58
C PRO A 109 -5.97 0.55 -17.11
N PRO A 110 -4.80 0.50 -17.77
CA PRO A 110 -4.23 1.69 -18.38
C PRO A 110 -5.24 2.25 -19.38
N CYS A 111 -5.48 3.57 -19.32
CA CYS A 111 -6.30 4.24 -20.31
C CYS A 111 -5.78 3.87 -21.71
N PRO A 112 -6.63 3.35 -22.61
CA PRO A 112 -6.17 2.97 -23.95
C PRO A 112 -5.58 4.22 -24.60
N ARG A 113 -4.29 4.16 -24.97
CA ARG A 113 -3.68 5.21 -25.78
C ARG A 113 -4.50 5.31 -27.08
N PRO A 114 -4.89 6.51 -27.53
CA PRO A 114 -5.54 6.65 -28.82
C PRO A 114 -4.60 6.04 -29.87
N THR A 115 -5.13 5.07 -30.62
CA THR A 115 -4.48 4.55 -31.82
C THR A 115 -4.40 5.70 -32.81
N ASP A 116 -3.18 6.11 -33.15
CA ASP A 116 -2.89 6.96 -34.31
C ASP A 116 -3.24 6.19 -35.60
#